data_AF-A0A5E4CYN5-F1
#
_entry.id   AF-A0A5E4CYN5-F1
#
_cell.length_a   1.000
_cell.length_b   1.000
_cell.length_c   1.000
_cell.angle_alpha   90.00
_cell.angle_beta   90.00
_cell.angle_gamma   90.00
#
_symmetry.space_group_name_H-M   'P 1'
#
loop_
_entity.id
_entity.type
_entity.pdbx_description
1 polymer ?
#
loop_
_entity_poly.entity_id
_entity_poly.type
_entity_poly.pdbx_seq_one_letter_code
_entity_poly.pdbx_strand_id
1 'polypeptide(L)'
;MTTVNKTASDLVEFHKFPNFTFQDIEFELLDYGPNGMLIPKEGRLEKVYGVLKDAHPRLHVYKKEQFPKSFHYADHPRIAPLVMYSDPGYVIHGRINVQFNNGEHGFDNKDLDMKTIFRAVGPSFKEGLEVAPFESVHVYELMCQLLGIVPEPNDGDPDTLKPMLRSSGGGPPSPTPSTGGPPSPTPSTGGPPSPAPSTDPGWHGHTELPSGSALLPKGRPPLMSALLGTLTLLAKVT
;
A
#
# COMPACT_ATOMS: atom_id res chain seq x y z
N MET A 1 -7.96 -3.44 12.19
CA MET A 1 -8.95 -4.44 11.73
C MET A 1 -10.14 -4.37 12.66
N THR A 2 -11.36 -4.47 12.14
CA THR A 2 -12.61 -4.44 12.92
C THR A 2 -13.30 -5.80 12.88
N THR A 3 -13.93 -6.21 13.98
CA THR A 3 -14.72 -7.46 14.04
C THR A 3 -15.98 -7.35 13.18
N VAL A 4 -16.25 -8.35 12.35
CA VAL A 4 -17.44 -8.39 11.47
C VAL A 4 -18.66 -8.89 12.24
N ASN A 5 -19.77 -8.15 12.16
CA ASN A 5 -21.04 -8.55 12.75
C ASN A 5 -21.83 -9.46 11.80
N LYS A 6 -21.45 -10.73 11.74
CA LYS A 6 -22.04 -11.74 10.84
C LYS A 6 -23.49 -12.12 11.16
N THR A 7 -23.98 -11.77 12.36
CA THR A 7 -25.32 -12.12 12.84
C THR A 7 -26.21 -10.89 13.01
N ALA A 8 -25.82 -9.74 12.45
CA ALA A 8 -26.67 -8.56 12.44
C ALA A 8 -28.01 -8.90 11.76
N SER A 9 -29.12 -8.39 12.29
CA SER A 9 -30.43 -8.56 11.66
C SER A 9 -30.56 -7.77 10.35
N ASP A 10 -29.68 -6.80 10.15
CA ASP A 10 -29.65 -5.80 9.10
C ASP A 10 -28.27 -5.80 8.41
N LEU A 11 -27.90 -6.96 7.85
CA LEU A 11 -26.73 -7.07 6.98
C LEU A 11 -26.94 -6.26 5.68
N VAL A 12 -25.84 -5.76 5.11
CA VAL A 12 -25.87 -5.07 3.81
C VAL A 12 -25.92 -6.11 2.70
N GLU A 13 -27.12 -6.48 2.27
CA GLU A 13 -27.38 -7.56 1.31
C GLU A 13 -28.07 -7.06 0.05
N PHE A 14 -27.32 -6.88 -1.04
CA PHE A 14 -27.84 -6.36 -2.30
C PHE A 14 -28.96 -7.21 -2.89
N HIS A 15 -28.87 -8.54 -2.75
CA HIS A 15 -29.91 -9.48 -3.20
C HIS A 15 -31.24 -9.35 -2.43
N LYS A 16 -31.27 -8.61 -1.31
CA LYS A 16 -32.49 -8.31 -0.54
C LYS A 16 -33.06 -6.91 -0.79
N PHE A 17 -32.38 -6.06 -1.56
CA PHE A 17 -32.88 -4.72 -1.86
C PHE A 17 -34.02 -4.78 -2.90
N PRO A 18 -35.26 -4.45 -2.53
CA PRO A 18 -36.44 -4.78 -3.34
C PRO A 18 -36.52 -4.04 -4.68
N ASN A 19 -35.92 -2.84 -4.77
CA ASN A 19 -35.97 -2.00 -5.96
C ASN A 19 -34.67 -2.06 -6.79
N PHE A 20 -33.70 -2.87 -6.35
CA PHE A 20 -32.43 -3.04 -7.04
C PHE A 20 -32.45 -4.30 -7.90
N THR A 21 -31.78 -4.27 -9.05
CA THR A 21 -31.58 -5.45 -9.88
C THR A 21 -30.19 -5.46 -10.50
N PHE A 22 -29.52 -6.60 -10.39
CA PHE A 22 -28.24 -6.84 -11.04
C PHE A 22 -28.33 -6.85 -12.57
N GLN A 23 -29.53 -6.88 -13.17
CA GLN A 23 -29.71 -6.78 -14.62
C GLN A 23 -29.35 -5.41 -15.17
N ASP A 24 -29.40 -4.36 -14.34
CA ASP A 24 -29.02 -2.99 -14.71
C ASP A 24 -27.50 -2.75 -14.61
N ILE A 25 -26.73 -3.76 -14.20
CA ILE A 25 -25.29 -3.66 -13.95
C ILE A 25 -24.50 -4.29 -15.10
N GLU A 26 -23.50 -3.56 -15.59
CA GLU A 26 -22.55 -4.02 -16.63
C GLU A 26 -21.32 -4.66 -15.98
N PHE A 27 -20.79 -4.03 -14.93
CA PHE A 27 -19.68 -4.54 -14.14
C PHE A 27 -19.90 -4.28 -12.65
N GLU A 28 -19.49 -5.23 -11.83
CA GLU A 28 -19.57 -5.16 -10.37
C GLU A 28 -18.28 -5.63 -9.70
N LEU A 29 -17.90 -4.93 -8.64
CA LEU A 29 -16.93 -5.37 -7.65
C LEU A 29 -17.58 -5.21 -6.29
N LEU A 30 -18.17 -6.30 -5.80
CA LEU A 30 -18.81 -6.46 -4.51
C LEU A 30 -18.21 -7.69 -3.81
N ASP A 31 -18.75 -8.08 -2.66
CA ASP A 31 -18.31 -9.27 -1.92
C ASP A 31 -16.81 -9.22 -1.52
N TYR A 32 -16.27 -8.00 -1.37
CA TYR A 32 -14.86 -7.74 -1.08
C TYR A 32 -14.71 -6.75 0.09
N GLY A 33 -15.07 -7.21 1.28
CA GLY A 33 -15.05 -6.43 2.51
C GLY A 33 -16.12 -5.33 2.51
N PRO A 34 -15.82 -4.15 3.07
CA PRO A 34 -16.78 -3.06 3.21
C PRO A 34 -16.82 -2.11 2.01
N ASN A 35 -16.14 -2.41 0.90
CA ASN A 35 -16.07 -1.52 -0.27
C ASN A 35 -16.75 -2.15 -1.49
N GLY A 36 -17.36 -1.30 -2.31
CA GLY A 36 -18.00 -1.73 -3.54
C GLY A 36 -17.84 -0.73 -4.68
N MET A 37 -17.86 -1.25 -5.91
CA MET A 37 -17.92 -0.46 -7.13
C MET A 37 -18.92 -1.05 -8.10
N LEU A 38 -19.68 -0.18 -8.78
CA LEU A 38 -20.62 -0.58 -9.82
C LEU A 38 -20.43 0.29 -11.06
N ILE A 39 -20.44 -0.37 -12.22
CA ILE A 39 -20.64 0.27 -13.53
C ILE A 39 -22.04 -0.16 -14.00
N PRO A 40 -23.06 0.70 -13.85
CA PRO A 40 -24.36 0.46 -14.45
C PRO A 40 -24.28 0.41 -15.98
N LYS A 41 -25.21 -0.31 -16.60
CA LYS A 41 -25.41 -0.27 -18.06
C LYS A 41 -25.72 1.15 -18.52
N GLU A 42 -25.46 1.41 -19.80
CA GLU A 42 -25.72 2.71 -20.42
C GLU A 42 -27.15 3.21 -20.13
N GLY A 43 -27.27 4.47 -19.71
CA GLY A 43 -28.56 5.09 -19.34
C GLY A 43 -29.16 4.65 -18.00
N ARG A 44 -28.51 3.75 -17.24
CA ARG A 44 -29.05 3.24 -15.95
C ARG A 44 -28.46 3.89 -14.71
N LEU A 45 -27.43 4.72 -14.82
CA LEU A 45 -26.71 5.30 -13.67
C LEU A 45 -27.65 5.96 -12.65
N GLU A 46 -28.49 6.88 -13.09
CA GLU A 46 -29.40 7.63 -12.19
C GLU A 46 -30.43 6.72 -11.52
N LYS A 47 -30.94 5.72 -12.24
CA LYS A 47 -31.87 4.73 -11.70
C LYS A 47 -31.21 3.92 -10.59
N VAL A 48 -30.03 3.37 -10.87
CA VAL A 48 -29.29 2.53 -9.91
C VAL A 48 -28.88 3.35 -8.68
N TYR A 49 -28.35 4.55 -8.89
CA TYR A 49 -27.99 5.46 -7.80
C TYR A 49 -29.20 5.81 -6.91
N GLY A 50 -30.32 6.22 -7.52
CA GLY A 50 -31.52 6.62 -6.80
C GLY A 50 -32.11 5.50 -5.94
N VAL A 51 -31.95 4.25 -6.35
CA VAL A 51 -32.35 3.07 -5.57
C VAL A 51 -31.38 2.79 -4.43
N LEU A 52 -30.06 2.88 -4.67
CA LEU A 52 -29.05 2.43 -3.73
C LEU A 52 -28.68 3.44 -2.65
N LYS A 53 -28.80 4.75 -2.94
CA LYS A 53 -28.33 5.83 -2.03
C LYS A 53 -28.90 5.76 -0.62
N ASP A 54 -30.11 5.25 -0.47
CA ASP A 54 -30.85 5.13 0.79
C ASP A 54 -31.25 3.67 1.08
N ALA A 55 -30.65 2.70 0.39
CA ALA A 55 -31.05 1.28 0.47
C ALA A 55 -30.75 0.64 1.84
N HIS A 56 -29.73 1.14 2.54
CA HIS A 56 -29.35 0.65 3.85
C HIS A 56 -28.69 1.77 4.68
N PRO A 57 -29.04 1.94 5.98
CA PRO A 57 -28.52 3.04 6.80
C PRO A 57 -27.00 2.98 7.06
N ARG A 58 -26.39 1.81 6.85
CA ARG A 58 -24.95 1.56 7.00
C ARG A 58 -24.19 1.38 5.70
N LEU A 59 -24.82 1.71 4.57
CA LEU A 59 -24.21 1.67 3.25
C LEU A 59 -24.19 3.08 2.67
N HIS A 60 -23.00 3.61 2.42
CA HIS A 60 -22.83 4.95 1.88
C HIS A 60 -22.50 4.83 0.40
N VAL A 61 -23.45 5.19 -0.46
CA VAL A 61 -23.30 5.09 -1.92
C VAL A 61 -23.16 6.48 -2.51
N TYR A 62 -22.11 6.68 -3.30
CA TYR A 62 -21.81 7.95 -3.97
C TYR A 62 -21.70 7.74 -5.47
N LYS A 63 -22.12 8.75 -6.22
CA LYS A 63 -21.54 8.98 -7.54
C LYS A 63 -20.07 9.34 -7.37
N LYS A 64 -19.24 8.92 -8.32
CA LYS A 64 -17.79 9.16 -8.30
C LYS A 64 -17.43 10.62 -7.98
N GLU A 65 -18.14 11.57 -8.60
CA GLU A 65 -17.88 13.01 -8.46
C GLU A 65 -18.30 13.58 -7.10
N GLN A 66 -19.12 12.83 -6.35
CA GLN A 66 -19.66 13.21 -5.04
C GLN A 66 -18.96 12.47 -3.89
N PHE A 67 -18.04 11.55 -4.18
CA PHE A 67 -17.32 10.81 -3.16
C PHE A 67 -16.48 11.78 -2.31
N PRO A 68 -16.41 11.61 -0.97
CA PRO A 68 -15.77 12.60 -0.11
C PRO A 68 -14.29 12.79 -0.46
N LYS A 69 -13.92 14.04 -0.78
CA LYS A 69 -12.55 14.39 -1.20
C LYS A 69 -11.49 14.06 -0.16
N SER A 70 -11.85 14.05 1.13
CA SER A 70 -10.95 13.73 2.24
C SER A 70 -10.34 12.32 2.16
N PHE A 71 -10.93 11.41 1.38
CA PHE A 71 -10.35 10.08 1.16
C PHE A 71 -9.24 10.05 0.11
N HIS A 72 -9.10 11.09 -0.72
CA HIS A 72 -8.16 11.14 -1.85
C HIS A 72 -8.24 9.90 -2.76
N TYR A 73 -9.45 9.35 -2.96
CA TYR A 73 -9.64 8.04 -3.59
C TYR A 73 -10.30 8.10 -4.98
N ALA A 74 -11.43 8.79 -5.09
CA ALA A 74 -12.33 8.59 -6.23
C ALA A 74 -11.89 9.29 -7.54
N ASP A 75 -11.00 10.27 -7.47
CA ASP A 75 -10.54 11.03 -8.63
C ASP A 75 -9.47 10.27 -9.43
N HIS A 76 -9.85 9.12 -9.99
CA HIS A 76 -8.98 8.32 -10.82
C HIS A 76 -9.77 7.58 -11.91
N PRO A 77 -9.28 7.47 -13.17
CA PRO A 77 -10.03 6.89 -14.29
C PRO A 77 -10.51 5.45 -14.07
N ARG A 78 -9.81 4.67 -13.24
CA ARG A 78 -10.19 3.28 -12.91
C ARG A 78 -11.35 3.17 -11.92
N ILE A 79 -11.69 4.24 -11.22
CA ILE A 79 -12.79 4.23 -10.27
C ILE A 79 -14.11 4.30 -11.02
N ALA A 80 -15.02 3.37 -10.69
CA ALA A 80 -16.32 3.22 -11.33
C ALA A 80 -17.25 4.43 -11.04
N PRO A 81 -18.30 4.64 -11.85
CA PRO A 81 -19.25 5.75 -11.66
C PRO A 81 -19.99 5.70 -10.32
N LEU A 82 -20.22 4.50 -9.76
CA LEU A 82 -20.74 4.33 -8.40
C LEU A 82 -19.70 3.66 -7.51
N VAL A 83 -19.46 4.29 -6.36
CA VAL A 83 -18.52 3.85 -5.33
C VAL A 83 -19.25 3.84 -4.00
N MET A 84 -18.98 2.85 -3.18
CA MET A 84 -19.62 2.73 -1.88
C MET A 84 -18.69 2.15 -0.83
N TYR A 85 -18.96 2.50 0.41
CA TYR A 85 -18.39 1.85 1.58
C TYR A 85 -19.46 1.64 2.66
N SER A 86 -19.27 0.66 3.54
CA SER A 86 -20.16 0.39 4.68
C SER A 86 -19.54 0.76 6.03
N ASP A 87 -20.39 0.90 7.04
CA ASP A 87 -19.95 1.20 8.41
C ASP A 87 -19.05 0.10 9.01
N PRO A 88 -18.20 0.43 9.99
CA PRO A 88 -17.38 -0.53 10.73
C PRO A 88 -18.15 -1.78 11.18
N GLY A 89 -17.57 -2.94 10.87
CA GLY A 89 -18.11 -4.25 11.21
C GLY A 89 -19.17 -4.79 10.24
N TYR A 90 -19.54 -4.04 9.20
CA TYR A 90 -20.43 -4.50 8.12
C TYR A 90 -19.66 -4.69 6.83
N VAL A 91 -19.83 -5.84 6.17
CA VAL A 91 -19.32 -6.08 4.82
C VAL A 91 -20.46 -6.00 3.81
N ILE A 92 -20.13 -5.74 2.54
CA ILE A 92 -21.11 -5.60 1.47
C ILE A 92 -21.31 -6.95 0.79
N HIS A 93 -22.49 -7.55 0.94
CA HIS A 93 -22.87 -8.78 0.26
C HIS A 93 -23.59 -8.46 -1.06
N GLY A 94 -23.07 -9.02 -2.16
CA GLY A 94 -23.58 -8.81 -3.51
C GLY A 94 -24.75 -9.72 -3.83
N ARG A 95 -24.54 -10.69 -4.73
CA ARG A 95 -25.60 -11.60 -5.21
C ARG A 95 -25.95 -12.68 -4.18
N ILE A 96 -25.00 -13.03 -3.34
CA ILE A 96 -25.10 -14.09 -2.33
C ILE A 96 -24.03 -13.82 -1.27
N ASN A 97 -24.27 -14.24 -0.03
CA ASN A 97 -23.33 -14.01 1.06
C ASN A 97 -22.19 -15.03 0.98
N VAL A 98 -20.99 -14.58 0.60
CA VAL A 98 -19.79 -15.44 0.45
C VAL A 98 -18.61 -15.01 1.33
N GLN A 99 -18.82 -14.04 2.23
CA GLN A 99 -17.80 -13.53 3.14
C GLN A 99 -17.99 -14.09 4.55
N PHE A 100 -16.94 -14.69 5.14
CA PHE A 100 -17.04 -15.42 6.42
C PHE A 100 -16.00 -15.01 7.46
N ASN A 101 -15.14 -14.05 7.13
CA ASN A 101 -14.07 -13.55 8.00
C ASN A 101 -14.63 -13.09 9.36
N ASN A 102 -13.87 -13.31 10.43
CA ASN A 102 -14.22 -12.82 11.76
C ASN A 102 -13.82 -11.35 11.97
N GLY A 103 -12.79 -10.89 11.26
CA GLY A 103 -12.35 -9.51 11.25
C GLY A 103 -12.06 -9.07 9.82
N GLU A 104 -12.26 -7.79 9.54
CA GLU A 104 -12.10 -7.22 8.21
C GLU A 104 -11.45 -5.83 8.29
N HIS A 105 -10.94 -5.35 7.16
CA HIS A 105 -10.37 -4.01 7.00
C HIS A 105 -10.91 -3.30 5.76
N GLY A 106 -10.46 -2.07 5.53
CA GLY A 106 -10.90 -1.24 4.40
C GLY A 106 -12.07 -0.33 4.72
N PHE A 107 -12.42 -0.15 6.00
CA PHE A 107 -13.38 0.86 6.45
C PHE A 107 -12.79 2.28 6.33
N ASP A 108 -13.53 3.28 6.83
CA ASP A 108 -13.07 4.67 6.85
C ASP A 108 -11.70 4.75 7.57
N ASN A 109 -10.73 5.39 6.92
CA ASN A 109 -9.38 5.55 7.47
C ASN A 109 -9.37 6.39 8.76
N LYS A 110 -10.46 7.10 9.08
CA LYS A 110 -10.66 7.82 10.35
C LYS A 110 -10.95 6.90 11.52
N ASP A 111 -11.49 5.71 11.30
CA ASP A 111 -11.80 4.76 12.37
C ASP A 111 -10.53 4.31 13.10
N LEU A 112 -10.60 4.25 14.43
CA LEU A 112 -9.44 3.88 15.27
C LEU A 112 -8.93 2.47 14.94
N ASP A 113 -9.81 1.54 14.62
CA ASP A 113 -9.44 0.19 14.22
C ASP A 113 -8.68 0.15 12.90
N MET A 114 -8.82 1.15 12.03
CA MET A 114 -8.10 1.24 10.75
C MET A 114 -6.73 1.90 10.89
N LYS A 115 -6.39 2.46 12.05
CA LYS A 115 -5.06 3.03 12.30
C LYS A 115 -4.02 1.91 12.35
N THR A 116 -2.80 2.19 11.90
CA THR A 116 -1.69 1.21 11.97
C THR A 116 -0.49 1.76 12.73
N ILE A 117 0.55 0.96 12.90
CA ILE A 117 1.77 1.33 13.63
C ILE A 117 2.86 1.81 12.68
N PHE A 118 3.67 2.76 13.15
CA PHE A 118 4.96 3.12 12.58
C PHE A 118 6.03 2.98 13.66
N ARG A 119 7.11 2.26 13.36
CA ARG A 119 8.27 2.14 14.23
C ARG A 119 9.53 2.34 13.42
N ALA A 120 10.46 3.10 13.97
CA ALA A 120 11.74 3.35 13.34
C ALA A 120 12.86 3.25 14.39
N VAL A 121 14.01 2.76 13.96
CA VAL A 121 15.25 2.69 14.75
C VAL A 121 16.42 2.77 13.78
N GLY A 122 17.46 3.49 14.16
CA GLY A 122 18.67 3.61 13.36
C GLY A 122 19.50 4.85 13.69
N PRO A 123 20.71 4.97 13.12
CA PRO A 123 21.64 6.05 13.45
C PRO A 123 21.09 7.45 13.11
N SER A 124 20.22 7.54 12.10
CA SER A 124 19.60 8.81 11.68
C SER A 124 18.41 9.22 12.56
N PHE A 125 17.84 8.30 13.32
CA PHE A 125 16.62 8.50 14.10
C PHE A 125 16.91 8.92 15.55
N LYS A 126 16.11 9.82 16.12
CA LYS A 126 16.17 10.14 17.55
C LYS A 126 15.72 8.95 18.39
N GLU A 127 16.37 8.71 19.52
CA GLU A 127 16.01 7.60 20.42
C GLU A 127 14.90 8.02 21.39
N GLY A 128 14.05 7.07 21.78
CA GLY A 128 13.02 7.27 22.81
C GLY A 128 11.95 8.31 22.46
N LEU A 129 11.76 8.62 21.18
CA LEU A 129 10.82 9.65 20.73
C LEU A 129 9.46 9.03 20.37
N GLU A 130 8.39 9.58 20.93
CA GLU A 130 7.02 9.36 20.48
C GLU A 130 6.52 10.63 19.79
N VAL A 131 5.82 10.49 18.67
CA VAL A 131 5.29 11.64 17.91
C VAL A 131 3.79 11.53 17.71
N ALA A 132 3.15 12.66 17.41
CA ALA A 132 1.74 12.69 17.06
C ALA A 132 1.45 11.84 15.80
N PRO A 133 0.21 11.35 15.63
CA PRO A 133 -0.15 10.58 14.45
C PRO A 133 0.00 11.37 13.16
N PHE A 134 0.35 10.68 12.08
CA PHE A 134 0.54 11.26 10.75
C PHE A 134 0.01 10.32 9.67
N GLU A 135 -0.25 10.82 8.47
CA GLU A 135 -0.69 10.01 7.33
C GLU A 135 0.49 9.30 6.62
N SER A 136 0.30 8.05 6.21
CA SER A 136 1.34 7.21 5.61
C SER A 136 1.98 7.77 4.34
N VAL A 137 1.31 8.72 3.68
CA VAL A 137 1.81 9.40 2.48
C VAL A 137 3.17 10.07 2.72
N HIS A 138 3.45 10.52 3.95
CA HIS A 138 4.71 11.18 4.32
C HIS A 138 5.92 10.22 4.44
N VAL A 139 5.69 8.89 4.46
CA VAL A 139 6.78 7.91 4.65
C VAL A 139 7.75 7.88 3.47
N TYR A 140 7.26 8.11 2.24
CA TYR A 140 8.11 8.13 1.05
C TYR A 140 9.18 9.23 1.11
N GLU A 141 8.78 10.45 1.50
CA GLU A 141 9.69 11.58 1.71
C GLU A 141 10.76 11.27 2.76
N LEU A 142 10.37 10.70 3.90
CA LEU A 142 11.29 10.27 4.95
C LEU A 142 12.33 9.27 4.41
N MET A 143 11.90 8.28 3.62
CA MET A 143 12.81 7.30 3.03
C MET A 143 13.81 7.94 2.05
N CYS A 144 13.37 8.88 1.23
CA CYS A 144 14.25 9.59 0.30
C CYS A 144 15.31 10.43 1.04
N GLN A 145 14.91 11.12 2.12
CA GLN A 145 15.83 11.86 2.98
C GLN A 145 16.87 10.94 3.65
N LEU A 146 16.44 9.77 4.14
CA LEU A 146 17.34 8.79 4.78
C LEU A 146 18.37 8.20 3.79
N LEU A 147 17.99 8.03 2.53
CA LEU A 147 18.86 7.51 1.46
C LEU A 147 19.72 8.61 0.80
N GLY A 148 19.44 9.89 1.06
CA GLY A 148 20.11 11.01 0.41
C GLY A 148 19.79 11.11 -1.09
N ILE A 149 18.58 10.74 -1.50
CA ILE A 149 18.13 10.80 -2.89
C ILE A 149 17.05 11.88 -3.08
N VAL A 150 16.91 12.37 -4.31
CA VAL A 150 15.86 13.32 -4.67
C VAL A 150 14.53 12.56 -4.77
N PRO A 151 13.48 12.95 -4.02
CA PRO A 151 12.15 12.35 -4.17
C PRO A 151 11.51 12.74 -5.50
N GLU A 152 10.73 11.82 -6.08
CA GLU A 152 9.83 12.15 -7.19
C GLU A 152 8.61 12.95 -6.68
N PRO A 153 7.90 13.69 -7.57
CA PRO A 153 6.67 14.38 -7.18
C PRO A 153 5.66 13.42 -6.52
N ASN A 154 5.22 13.75 -5.31
CA ASN A 154 4.28 12.98 -4.51
C ASN A 154 3.49 13.91 -3.57
N ASP A 155 2.46 13.38 -2.92
CA ASP A 155 1.55 14.15 -2.06
C ASP A 155 2.05 14.31 -0.61
N GLY A 156 3.23 13.76 -0.28
CA GLY A 156 3.83 13.83 1.04
C GLY A 156 4.54 15.16 1.30
N ASP A 157 4.35 15.71 2.49
CA ASP A 157 5.14 16.84 3.00
C ASP A 157 6.47 16.36 3.62
N PRO A 158 7.65 16.81 3.12
CA PRO A 158 8.97 16.41 3.63
C PRO A 158 9.27 16.87 5.06
N ASP A 159 8.59 17.88 5.58
CA ASP A 159 8.83 18.40 6.92
C ASP A 159 8.00 17.67 7.99
N THR A 160 7.00 16.88 7.61
CA THR A 160 6.10 16.19 8.56
C THR A 160 6.84 15.19 9.46
N LEU A 161 7.75 14.38 8.90
CA LEU A 161 8.47 13.34 9.65
C LEU A 161 9.93 13.69 9.98
N LYS A 162 10.41 14.82 9.46
CA LYS A 162 11.74 15.36 9.76
C LYS A 162 12.05 15.53 11.25
N PRO A 163 11.08 15.87 12.14
CA PRO A 163 11.33 15.91 13.58
C PRO A 163 11.79 14.59 14.19
N MET A 164 11.56 13.44 13.53
CA MET A 164 12.04 12.13 13.97
C MET A 164 13.55 11.95 13.77
N LEU A 165 14.16 12.72 12.86
CA LEU A 165 15.58 12.60 12.53
C LEU A 165 16.45 13.41 13.48
N ARG A 166 17.66 12.92 13.75
CA ARG A 166 18.69 13.69 14.47
C ARG A 166 19.09 14.89 13.61
N SER A 167 19.28 16.05 14.23
CA SER A 167 19.96 17.16 13.56
C SER A 167 21.34 16.67 13.12
N SER A 168 21.73 16.92 11.87
CA SER A 168 23.02 16.51 11.31
C SER A 168 24.18 17.15 12.08
N GLY A 169 24.61 16.50 13.15
CA GLY A 169 25.86 16.75 13.84
C GLY A 169 26.89 15.74 13.37
N GLY A 170 27.54 16.03 12.24
CA GLY A 170 28.64 15.24 11.69
C GLY A 170 28.29 14.54 10.39
N GLY A 171 29.00 14.90 9.32
CA GLY A 171 29.20 14.00 8.19
C GLY A 171 29.88 12.70 8.64
N PRO A 172 30.24 11.80 7.71
CA PRO A 172 31.01 10.61 8.07
C PRO A 172 32.21 11.04 8.93
N PRO A 173 32.56 10.31 10.01
CA PRO A 173 33.75 10.64 10.79
C PRO A 173 34.91 10.77 9.80
N SER A 174 35.47 11.97 9.72
CA SER A 174 36.69 12.19 8.95
C SER A 174 37.71 11.18 9.48
N PRO A 175 38.42 10.43 8.62
CA PRO A 175 39.47 9.55 9.09
C PRO A 175 40.45 10.44 9.88
N THR A 176 40.55 10.18 11.17
CA THR A 176 41.58 10.76 12.03
C THR A 176 42.92 10.52 11.34
N PRO A 177 43.80 11.54 11.20
CA PRO A 177 45.15 11.29 10.73
C PRO A 177 45.79 10.36 11.77
N SER A 178 46.06 9.12 11.39
CA SER A 178 46.86 8.24 12.22
C SER A 178 48.26 8.87 12.29
N THR A 179 48.62 9.37 13.47
CA THR A 179 50.01 9.60 13.83
C THR A 179 50.67 8.24 14.05
N GLY A 180 50.83 7.49 12.96
CA GLY A 180 51.60 6.26 12.90
C GLY A 180 52.64 6.44 11.80
N GLY A 181 53.89 6.66 12.19
CA GLY A 181 55.01 6.74 11.25
C GLY A 181 55.10 5.47 10.39
N PRO A 182 55.68 5.57 9.18
CA PRO A 182 55.79 4.42 8.29
C PRO A 182 56.71 3.36 8.91
N PRO A 183 56.34 2.07 8.92
CA PRO A 183 57.30 1.03 9.25
C PRO A 183 58.33 0.93 8.11
N SER A 184 59.60 0.83 8.50
CA SER A 184 60.75 0.60 7.63
C SER A 184 60.59 -0.69 6.81
N PRO A 185 61.07 -0.75 5.55
CA PRO A 185 60.97 -1.94 4.73
C PRO A 185 61.99 -2.99 5.15
N THR A 186 61.52 -4.21 5.44
CA THR A 186 62.38 -5.41 5.53
C THR A 186 62.48 -6.11 4.17
N PRO A 187 63.61 -6.80 3.88
CA PRO A 187 63.91 -7.26 2.53
C PRO A 187 63.15 -8.53 2.14
N SER A 188 62.77 -8.59 0.87
CA SER A 188 62.16 -9.73 0.20
C SER A 188 63.08 -10.94 0.13
N THR A 189 62.57 -12.13 0.46
CA THR A 189 63.10 -13.40 -0.05
C THR A 189 62.04 -14.04 -0.92
N GLY A 190 62.41 -14.28 -2.18
CA GLY A 190 61.53 -14.79 -3.22
C GLY A 190 61.17 -16.26 -3.02
N GLY A 191 59.92 -16.59 -3.36
CA GLY A 191 59.44 -17.95 -3.58
C GLY A 191 58.93 -18.09 -5.02
N PRO A 192 59.06 -19.28 -5.65
CA PRO A 192 58.79 -19.48 -7.08
C PRO A 192 57.27 -19.56 -7.39
N PRO A 193 56.86 -19.30 -8.64
CA PRO A 193 55.45 -19.27 -9.03
C PRO A 193 54.96 -20.65 -9.49
N SER A 194 53.66 -20.95 -9.30
CA SER A 194 52.90 -22.02 -9.98
C SER A 194 51.41 -21.90 -9.63
N PRO A 195 50.47 -22.50 -10.40
CA PRO A 195 50.07 -22.12 -11.75
C PRO A 195 48.55 -21.82 -11.85
N ALA A 196 48.09 -21.45 -13.04
CA ALA A 196 46.74 -21.05 -13.42
C ALA A 196 45.62 -22.10 -13.13
N PRO A 197 44.35 -21.67 -13.00
CA PRO A 197 43.25 -22.53 -12.58
C PRO A 197 42.82 -23.53 -13.67
N SER A 198 42.57 -24.77 -13.24
CA SER A 198 41.98 -25.85 -14.03
C SER A 198 40.47 -25.64 -14.21
N THR A 199 40.03 -25.73 -15.46
CA THR A 199 38.63 -25.92 -15.87
C THR A 199 38.16 -27.31 -15.49
N ASP A 200 36.99 -27.43 -14.87
CA ASP A 200 36.26 -28.69 -14.76
C ASP A 200 34.91 -28.60 -15.51
N PRO A 201 34.57 -29.58 -16.36
CA PRO A 201 33.35 -29.59 -17.15
C PRO A 201 32.24 -30.41 -16.45
N GLY A 202 30.99 -30.03 -16.66
CA GLY A 202 29.87 -30.98 -16.59
C GLY A 202 28.72 -30.59 -15.67
N TRP A 203 27.70 -29.96 -16.25
CA TRP A 203 26.31 -30.31 -15.94
C TRP A 203 25.50 -30.27 -17.23
N HIS A 204 25.29 -31.43 -17.83
CA HIS A 204 24.35 -31.62 -18.93
C HIS A 204 22.93 -31.65 -18.37
N GLY A 205 22.09 -30.73 -18.86
CA GLY A 205 20.65 -30.74 -18.65
C GLY A 205 19.98 -30.02 -19.80
N HIS A 206 19.80 -30.74 -20.92
CA HIS A 206 18.93 -30.31 -22.00
C HIS A 206 17.47 -30.57 -21.60
N THR A 207 16.66 -29.52 -21.58
CA THR A 207 15.24 -29.62 -21.93
C THR A 207 14.86 -28.35 -22.69
N GLU A 208 14.59 -28.50 -23.98
CA GLU A 208 14.03 -27.46 -24.85
C GLU A 208 12.62 -27.10 -24.37
N LEU A 209 12.32 -25.80 -24.32
CA LEU A 209 10.97 -25.26 -24.31
C LEU A 209 10.79 -24.38 -25.55
N PRO A 210 9.64 -24.46 -26.25
CA PRO A 210 9.48 -23.88 -27.57
C PRO A 210 9.38 -22.35 -27.54
N SER A 211 9.99 -21.76 -28.57
CA SER A 211 9.89 -20.37 -28.99
C SER A 211 8.44 -19.93 -29.22
N GLY A 212 7.97 -18.99 -28.41
CA GLY A 212 6.70 -18.28 -28.60
C GLY A 212 6.79 -16.87 -28.02
N SER A 213 7.06 -15.90 -28.88
CA SER A 213 7.09 -14.48 -28.56
C SER A 213 5.72 -13.95 -28.16
N ALA A 214 5.61 -13.38 -26.95
CA ALA A 214 4.68 -12.31 -26.65
C ALA A 214 5.39 -11.32 -25.71
N LEU A 215 6.05 -10.34 -26.31
CA LEU A 215 6.66 -9.20 -25.62
C LEU A 215 5.57 -8.44 -24.87
N LEU A 216 5.56 -8.56 -23.53
CA LEU A 216 4.90 -7.61 -22.66
C LEU A 216 5.61 -6.25 -22.81
N PRO A 217 4.90 -5.13 -22.98
CA PRO A 217 5.55 -3.83 -22.97
C PRO A 217 6.21 -3.59 -21.62
N LYS A 218 7.53 -3.39 -21.65
CA LYS A 218 8.33 -2.91 -20.51
C LYS A 218 7.75 -1.57 -20.04
N GLY A 219 7.43 -1.46 -18.75
CA GLY A 219 7.13 -0.16 -18.12
C GLY A 219 5.95 -0.06 -17.16
N ARG A 220 5.38 -1.17 -16.66
CA ARG A 220 4.41 -1.07 -15.55
C ARG A 220 4.67 -2.14 -14.49
N PRO A 221 4.85 -1.77 -13.21
CA PRO A 221 4.84 -2.76 -12.15
C PRO A 221 3.43 -3.36 -12.05
N PRO A 222 3.28 -4.68 -11.82
CA PRO A 222 2.02 -5.26 -11.42
C PRO A 222 1.90 -5.07 -9.91
N LEU A 223 1.06 -4.17 -9.41
CA LEU A 223 0.88 -4.09 -7.95
C LEU A 223 -0.53 -3.67 -7.52
N MET A 224 -1.15 -4.63 -6.83
CA MET A 224 -2.06 -4.55 -5.68
C MET A 224 -3.04 -3.37 -5.63
N SER A 225 -4.30 -3.64 -6.00
CA SER A 225 -5.45 -2.86 -5.51
C SER A 225 -5.64 -3.15 -4.01
N ALA A 226 -4.78 -2.60 -3.17
CA ALA A 226 -5.18 -2.23 -1.82
C ALA A 226 -5.75 -0.82 -1.93
N LEU A 227 -6.97 -0.61 -1.44
CA LEU A 227 -7.54 0.73 -1.28
C LEU A 227 -6.58 1.58 -0.44
N LEU A 228 -5.78 2.43 -1.07
CA LEU A 228 -5.00 3.45 -0.39
C LEU A 228 -5.94 4.62 -0.07
N GLY A 229 -6.64 4.51 1.06
CA GLY A 229 -6.93 5.70 1.86
C GLY A 229 -5.68 6.05 2.65
N THR A 230 -5.41 7.34 2.88
CA THR A 230 -4.27 7.76 3.71
C THR A 230 -4.34 7.09 5.08
N LEU A 231 -3.34 6.31 5.43
CA LEU A 231 -3.37 5.51 6.65
C LEU A 231 -2.73 6.32 7.78
N THR A 232 -3.49 6.66 8.81
CA THR A 232 -2.89 7.34 9.97
C THR A 232 -2.11 6.34 10.82
N LEU A 233 -0.87 6.70 11.17
CA LEU A 233 0.10 5.87 11.87
C LEU A 233 0.29 6.31 13.33
N LEU A 234 0.29 5.37 14.28
CA LEU A 234 0.78 5.58 15.64
C LEU A 234 2.29 5.31 15.68
N ALA A 235 3.07 6.30 16.08
CA ALA A 235 4.50 6.31 15.82
C ALA A 235 5.37 6.37 17.08
N LYS A 236 6.28 5.40 17.20
CA LYS A 236 7.32 5.37 18.24
C LYS A 236 8.66 5.02 17.64
N VAL A 237 9.65 5.86 17.92
CA VAL A 237 11.04 5.66 17.53
C VAL A 237 11.76 5.04 18.72
N THR A 238 12.26 3.82 18.54
CA THR A 238 12.89 3.02 19.60
C THR A 238 14.40 3.15 19.56
#